data_AF-A0AA85AW21-F1
#
_entry.id   AF-A0AA85AW21-F1
#
_cell.length_a   1.000
_cell.length_b   1.000
_cell.length_c   1.000
_cell.angle_alpha   90.00
_cell.angle_beta   90.00
_cell.angle_gamma   90.00
#
_symmetry.space_group_name_H-M   'P 1'
#
loop_
_entity.id
_entity.type
_entity.pdbx_description
1 polymer ?
#
loop_
_entity_poly.entity_id
_entity_poly.type
_entity_poly.pdbx_seq_one_letter_code
_entity_poly.pdbx_strand_id
1 'polypeptide(L)'
;MWSSERKIAIKLVLLTMFTQSFWSGFQFLTNQFIYYRFLKDAGLPYEPSPQNKSIPDQDKELKDEVQKRTAHLLPLLSASLLIPGLLSSFMISSLSDHYGRRVAMGVLFGGLTSNIIVSSLVILLELNLYLLILGNLTCGFLGGGLLTFSGQISVCFADITKIPDEQEPLLDNSKCQQASLERRRLSYMGIYDGVCVLASAAVVSVTGVLIDHYSFITTCLIMLFLCLISVGMLWCLPETQSFNIQTADISSFNNNFNSNVSVCNTEFYSSNQSESYKKNWFLKSTEMINLVRNANIITVLVLTVLFLTTLTTYNEGQYTFLYLMGPPFNWSVDQYGYFSGLNSTLLGLLSFGLTWITTHWMKVVKRHRISEASEPLLTNQSVSGYNSIHEVDSIDHNNNSISSSSNIIIQNEVLRARRRMIKYVICGMIAIVISKLLMGLAFLFPSPGHNIAVFVSLFVSIFRSAVVPVLKSFTSSLYTSKLQSSLFSVIALSEYLSLLIGIGSLPYIYAATVTFCSGAVFFVSSGLALIAFILLLYISRYTKKEIKNTDFNQSNIIEIVDTINS
;
A
#
# COMPACT_ATOMS: atom_id res chain seq x y z
N MET A 1 -4.80 -13.33 -25.48
CA MET A 1 -3.81 -12.22 -25.56
C MET A 1 -4.07 -11.27 -24.37
N TRP A 2 -3.07 -10.95 -23.53
CA TRP A 2 -3.30 -10.13 -22.33
C TRP A 2 -3.60 -8.67 -22.71
N SER A 3 -4.52 -8.00 -21.99
CA SER A 3 -4.82 -6.58 -22.21
C SER A 3 -3.60 -5.70 -21.94
N SER A 4 -3.47 -4.57 -22.65
CA SER A 4 -2.32 -3.66 -22.56
C SER A 4 -2.02 -3.25 -21.11
N GLU A 5 -3.05 -2.84 -20.38
CA GLU A 5 -2.99 -2.51 -18.95
C GLU A 5 -2.41 -3.63 -18.06
N ARG A 6 -2.75 -4.90 -18.32
CA ARG A 6 -2.19 -6.02 -17.56
C ARG A 6 -0.70 -6.17 -17.82
N LYS A 7 -0.24 -5.94 -19.06
CA LYS A 7 1.19 -5.95 -19.40
C LYS A 7 1.94 -4.84 -18.63
N ILE A 8 1.34 -3.65 -18.52
CA ILE A 8 1.91 -2.54 -17.74
C ILE A 8 2.00 -2.91 -16.25
N ALA A 9 0.92 -3.47 -15.68
CA ALA A 9 0.90 -3.88 -14.28
C ALA A 9 1.97 -4.96 -13.97
N ILE A 10 2.16 -5.95 -14.85
CA ILE A 10 3.24 -6.94 -14.69
C ILE A 10 4.62 -6.25 -14.70
N LYS A 11 4.86 -5.35 -15.65
CA LYS A 11 6.14 -4.64 -15.75
C LYS A 11 6.43 -3.85 -14.48
N LEU A 12 5.41 -3.18 -13.92
CA LEU A 12 5.51 -2.51 -12.62
C LEU A 12 5.84 -3.49 -11.50
N VAL A 13 5.12 -4.60 -11.38
CA VAL A 13 5.39 -5.62 -10.33
C VAL A 13 6.80 -6.21 -10.45
N LEU A 14 7.26 -6.50 -11.67
CA LEU A 14 8.62 -7.00 -11.91
C LEU A 14 9.68 -5.97 -11.53
N LEU A 15 9.51 -4.70 -11.93
CA LEU A 15 10.40 -3.62 -11.51
C LEU A 15 10.48 -3.54 -9.99
N THR A 16 9.33 -3.62 -9.30
CA THR A 16 9.28 -3.53 -7.84
C THR A 16 9.91 -4.71 -7.14
N MET A 17 9.80 -5.91 -7.71
CA MET A 17 10.46 -7.10 -7.17
C MET A 17 11.98 -6.87 -7.10
N PHE A 18 12.60 -6.46 -8.21
CA PHE A 18 14.04 -6.21 -8.24
C PHE A 18 14.42 -5.00 -7.38
N THR A 19 13.63 -3.93 -7.40
CA THR A 19 13.90 -2.74 -6.58
C THR A 19 13.86 -3.04 -5.08
N GLN A 20 12.85 -3.79 -4.64
CA GLN A 20 12.71 -4.23 -3.27
C GLN A 20 13.85 -5.18 -2.87
N SER A 21 14.19 -6.12 -3.76
CA SER A 21 15.28 -7.08 -3.58
C SER A 21 16.61 -6.39 -3.30
N PHE A 22 17.09 -5.53 -4.21
CA PHE A 22 18.38 -4.88 -3.99
C PHE A 22 18.34 -3.96 -2.76
N TRP A 23 17.24 -3.22 -2.53
CA TRP A 23 17.18 -2.27 -1.42
C TRP A 23 17.23 -2.98 -0.06
N SER A 24 16.41 -4.02 0.12
CA SER A 24 16.41 -4.80 1.37
C SER A 24 17.73 -5.56 1.58
N GLY A 25 18.33 -6.12 0.52
CA GLY A 25 19.65 -6.74 0.59
C GLY A 25 20.75 -5.75 0.99
N PHE A 26 20.74 -4.55 0.40
CA PHE A 26 21.72 -3.52 0.70
C PHE A 26 21.56 -2.94 2.11
N GLN A 27 20.31 -2.74 2.55
CA GLN A 27 20.01 -2.33 3.92
C GLN A 27 20.52 -3.37 4.94
N PHE A 28 20.28 -4.66 4.67
CA PHE A 28 20.77 -5.74 5.52
C PHE A 28 22.30 -5.81 5.54
N LEU A 29 22.94 -5.75 4.36
CA LEU A 29 24.40 -5.75 4.22
C LEU A 29 25.03 -4.57 4.98
N THR A 30 24.48 -3.37 4.83
CA THR A 30 25.00 -2.16 5.49
C THR A 30 24.86 -2.26 7.01
N ASN A 31 23.72 -2.74 7.51
CA ASN A 31 23.52 -2.96 8.94
C ASN A 31 24.54 -3.95 9.50
N GLN A 32 24.78 -5.07 8.81
CA GLN A 32 25.78 -6.08 9.23
C GLN A 32 27.21 -5.53 9.15
N PHE A 33 27.53 -4.75 8.11
CA PHE A 33 28.85 -4.16 7.94
C PHE A 33 29.17 -3.13 9.03
N ILE A 34 28.21 -2.29 9.44
CA ILE A 34 28.39 -1.35 10.56
C ILE A 34 28.79 -2.10 11.83
N TYR A 35 28.06 -3.17 12.14
CA TYR A 35 28.33 -3.99 13.32
C TYR A 35 29.71 -4.66 13.23
N TYR A 36 30.02 -5.27 12.09
CA TYR A 36 31.35 -5.84 11.80
C TYR A 36 32.48 -4.82 11.97
N ARG A 37 32.30 -3.59 11.48
CA ARG A 37 33.33 -2.55 11.55
C ARG A 37 33.60 -2.11 12.98
N PHE A 38 32.56 -1.91 13.79
CA PHE A 38 32.75 -1.60 15.19
C PHE A 38 33.38 -2.75 15.97
N LEU A 39 33.08 -4.02 15.62
CA LEU A 39 33.79 -5.18 16.19
C LEU A 39 35.27 -5.17 15.81
N LYS A 40 35.60 -4.88 14.55
CA LYS A 40 36.98 -4.75 14.05
C LYS A 40 37.73 -3.63 14.78
N ASP A 41 37.09 -2.47 14.99
CA ASP A 41 37.66 -1.34 15.74
C ASP A 41 37.91 -1.67 17.22
N ALA A 42 37.10 -2.56 17.79
CA ALA A 42 37.29 -3.13 19.11
C ALA A 42 38.33 -4.27 19.16
N GLY A 43 38.80 -4.78 18.01
CA GLY A 43 39.74 -5.91 17.95
C GLY A 43 39.09 -7.28 18.22
N LEU A 44 37.75 -7.39 18.11
CA LEU A 44 37.01 -8.62 18.32
C LEU A 44 36.83 -9.41 17.02
N PRO A 45 36.88 -10.76 17.06
CA PRO A 45 36.56 -11.58 15.90
C PRO A 45 35.08 -11.48 15.55
N TYR A 46 34.77 -11.39 14.25
CA TYR A 46 33.42 -11.55 13.74
C TYR A 46 33.11 -13.04 13.67
N GLU A 47 32.48 -13.58 14.72
CA GLU A 47 32.07 -14.99 14.77
C GLU A 47 30.66 -15.16 14.16
N PRO A 48 30.50 -15.94 13.09
CA PRO A 48 29.20 -16.23 12.50
C PRO A 48 28.41 -17.37 13.18
N SER A 49 28.94 -17.95 14.27
CA SER A 49 28.25 -19.01 15.02
C SER A 49 28.79 -19.11 16.44
N PRO A 50 27.94 -19.25 17.48
CA PRO A 50 28.40 -19.52 18.83
C PRO A 50 28.83 -21.00 18.90
N GLN A 51 30.09 -21.30 18.59
CA GLN A 51 30.68 -22.48 19.20
C GLN A 51 30.81 -22.21 20.69
N ASN A 52 30.35 -23.15 21.52
CA ASN A 52 30.42 -23.15 22.99
C ASN A 52 31.84 -22.90 23.53
N LYS A 53 32.31 -21.67 23.43
CA LYS A 53 33.47 -21.15 24.14
C LYS A 53 32.93 -20.11 25.10
N SER A 54 33.15 -20.31 26.39
CA SER A 54 32.93 -19.29 27.40
C SER A 54 33.71 -18.04 26.99
N ILE A 55 33.00 -17.04 26.50
CA ILE A 55 33.57 -15.75 26.09
C ILE A 55 34.19 -15.13 27.36
N PRO A 56 35.46 -14.70 27.35
CA PRO A 56 36.08 -14.00 28.48
C PRO A 56 35.26 -12.77 28.88
N ASP A 57 35.16 -12.46 30.19
CA ASP A 57 34.37 -11.32 30.69
C ASP A 57 34.79 -9.97 30.08
N GLN A 58 36.06 -9.83 29.69
CA GLN A 58 36.61 -8.63 29.05
C GLN A 58 36.09 -8.43 27.61
N ASP A 59 35.85 -9.51 26.87
CA ASP A 59 35.27 -9.47 25.52
C ASP A 59 33.76 -9.16 25.57
N LYS A 60 33.12 -9.42 26.72
CA LYS A 60 31.70 -9.13 26.93
C LYS A 60 31.43 -7.63 27.05
N GLU A 61 32.20 -6.93 27.89
CA GLU A 61 32.08 -5.46 28.04
C GLU A 61 32.35 -4.73 26.71
N LEU A 62 33.32 -5.23 25.95
CA LEU A 62 33.68 -4.66 24.65
C LEU A 62 32.61 -4.93 23.57
N LYS A 63 31.98 -6.11 23.59
CA LYS A 63 30.81 -6.43 22.74
C LYS A 63 29.63 -5.53 23.07
N ASP A 64 29.37 -5.26 24.34
CA ASP A 64 28.28 -4.39 24.79
C ASP A 64 28.49 -2.93 24.30
N GLU A 65 29.73 -2.43 24.34
CA GLU A 65 30.07 -1.10 23.80
C GLU A 65 29.89 -1.04 22.26
N VAL A 66 30.29 -2.08 21.54
CA VAL A 66 30.07 -2.17 20.09
C VAL A 66 28.58 -2.18 19.73
N GLN A 67 27.78 -2.93 20.48
CA GLN A 67 26.33 -2.96 20.32
C GLN A 67 25.71 -1.58 20.59
N LYS A 68 26.17 -0.88 21.62
CA LYS A 68 25.72 0.48 21.95
C LYS A 68 26.03 1.48 20.84
N ARG A 69 27.24 1.46 20.27
CA ARG A 69 27.61 2.34 19.15
C ARG A 69 26.78 2.07 17.89
N THR A 70 26.55 0.80 17.59
CA THR A 70 25.70 0.37 16.47
C THR A 70 24.26 0.88 16.65
N ALA A 71 23.71 0.72 17.85
CA ALA A 71 22.36 1.17 18.20
C ALA A 71 22.18 2.70 18.12
N HIS A 72 23.25 3.48 18.24
CA HIS A 72 23.20 4.94 18.05
C HIS A 72 23.23 5.33 16.57
N LEU A 73 24.03 4.64 15.74
CA LEU A 73 24.22 5.01 14.33
C LEU A 73 23.01 4.63 13.44
N LEU A 74 22.40 3.46 13.64
CA LEU A 74 21.30 2.99 12.78
C LEU A 74 20.05 3.91 12.78
N PRO A 75 19.55 4.37 13.94
CA PRO A 75 18.46 5.33 14.00
C PRO A 75 18.84 6.68 13.39
N LEU A 76 20.10 7.12 13.55
CA LEU A 76 20.59 8.35 12.94
C LEU A 76 20.58 8.28 11.41
N LEU A 77 20.98 7.15 10.82
CA LEU A 77 20.87 6.91 9.38
C LEU A 77 19.41 6.95 8.91
N SER A 78 18.52 6.29 9.64
CA SER A 78 17.08 6.26 9.33
C SER A 78 16.44 7.66 9.41
N ALA A 79 16.77 8.45 10.44
CA ALA A 79 16.32 9.82 10.58
C ALA A 79 16.86 10.73 9.46
N SER A 80 18.12 10.54 9.07
CA SER A 80 18.78 11.29 7.99
C SER A 80 18.17 11.00 6.62
N LEU A 81 17.55 9.83 6.43
CA LEU A 81 16.77 9.52 5.23
C LEU A 81 15.35 10.11 5.31
N LEU A 82 14.65 9.89 6.42
CA LEU A 82 13.21 10.16 6.52
C LEU A 82 12.88 11.65 6.66
N ILE A 83 13.66 12.41 7.42
CA ILE A 83 13.38 13.84 7.63
C ILE A 83 13.43 14.62 6.31
N PRO A 84 14.54 14.58 5.53
CA PRO A 84 14.57 15.22 4.20
C PRO A 84 13.65 14.52 3.21
N GLY A 85 13.44 13.21 3.37
CA GLY A 85 12.55 12.42 2.53
C GLY A 85 11.09 12.86 2.58
N LEU A 86 10.60 13.37 3.70
CA LEU A 86 9.27 13.95 3.82
C LEU A 86 9.09 15.17 2.89
N LEU A 87 10.12 16.03 2.79
CA LEU A 87 10.11 17.18 1.86
C LEU A 87 10.16 16.71 0.40
N SER A 88 11.03 15.73 0.10
CA SER A 88 11.14 15.14 -1.25
C SER A 88 9.83 14.49 -1.72
N SER A 89 9.04 13.95 -0.79
CA SER A 89 7.75 13.29 -1.08
C SER A 89 6.72 14.26 -1.68
N PHE A 90 6.72 15.52 -1.22
CA PHE A 90 5.90 16.57 -1.82
C PHE A 90 6.44 16.99 -3.19
N MET A 91 7.77 17.04 -3.35
CA MET A 91 8.42 17.33 -4.64
C MET A 91 7.98 16.33 -5.69
N ILE A 92 8.16 15.04 -5.38
CA ILE A 92 7.96 13.98 -6.34
C ILE A 92 6.49 13.83 -6.73
N SER A 93 5.56 14.06 -5.80
CA SER A 93 4.13 13.94 -6.09
C SER A 93 3.68 14.95 -7.15
N SER A 94 4.25 16.15 -7.15
CA SER A 94 3.98 17.14 -8.20
C SER A 94 4.71 16.83 -9.50
N LEU A 95 5.95 16.35 -9.41
CA LEU A 95 6.80 16.07 -10.55
C LEU A 95 6.16 14.96 -11.39
N SER A 96 5.60 13.97 -10.70
CA SER A 96 4.87 12.83 -11.24
C SER A 96 3.64 13.26 -12.05
N ASP A 97 2.94 14.31 -11.63
CA ASP A 97 1.77 14.82 -12.37
C ASP A 97 2.17 15.71 -13.56
N HIS A 98 3.31 16.41 -13.49
CA HIS A 98 3.72 17.37 -14.53
C HIS A 98 4.55 16.77 -15.67
N TYR A 99 5.49 15.87 -15.34
CA TYR A 99 6.44 15.30 -16.28
C TYR A 99 6.15 13.83 -16.60
N GLY A 100 5.08 13.26 -16.01
CA GLY A 100 4.72 11.86 -16.14
C GLY A 100 5.29 10.99 -15.03
N ARG A 101 4.69 9.80 -14.90
CA ARG A 101 5.01 8.81 -13.87
C ARG A 101 6.38 8.20 -14.09
N ARG A 102 6.80 7.97 -15.34
CA ARG A 102 8.11 7.36 -15.64
C ARG A 102 9.26 8.26 -15.17
N VAL A 103 9.15 9.57 -15.38
CA VAL A 103 10.17 10.55 -14.97
C VAL A 103 10.26 10.61 -13.44
N ALA A 104 9.11 10.66 -12.75
CA ALA A 104 9.10 10.64 -11.28
C ALA A 104 9.70 9.35 -10.71
N MET A 105 9.33 8.18 -11.25
CA MET A 105 9.94 6.91 -10.87
C MET A 105 11.45 6.89 -11.15
N GLY A 106 11.88 7.54 -12.25
CA GLY A 106 13.28 7.79 -12.58
C GLY A 106 14.05 8.52 -11.50
N VAL A 107 13.52 9.65 -11.05
CA VAL A 107 14.15 10.48 -9.99
C VAL A 107 14.20 9.73 -8.66
N LEU A 108 13.12 9.04 -8.27
CA LEU A 108 13.07 8.22 -7.06
C LEU A 108 14.13 7.11 -7.07
N PHE A 109 14.25 6.43 -8.21
CA PHE A 109 15.25 5.40 -8.41
C PHE A 109 16.68 5.96 -8.39
N GLY A 110 16.88 7.17 -8.91
CA GLY A 110 18.12 7.94 -8.76
C GLY A 110 18.50 8.18 -7.28
N GLY A 111 17.52 8.50 -6.43
CA GLY A 111 17.72 8.59 -4.98
C GLY A 111 18.18 7.27 -4.37
N LEU A 112 17.48 6.16 -4.65
CA LEU A 112 17.83 4.83 -4.15
C LEU A 112 19.23 4.38 -4.60
N THR A 113 19.56 4.58 -5.87
CA THR A 113 20.88 4.25 -6.43
C THR A 113 21.98 5.12 -5.82
N SER A 114 21.72 6.41 -5.56
CA SER A 114 22.70 7.28 -4.88
C SER A 114 23.08 6.75 -3.50
N ASN A 115 22.10 6.26 -2.73
CA ASN A 115 22.35 5.65 -1.42
C ASN A 115 23.29 4.44 -1.54
N ILE A 116 22.99 3.59 -2.50
CA ILE A 116 23.71 2.33 -2.72
C ILE A 116 25.12 2.59 -3.21
N ILE A 117 25.32 3.56 -4.10
CA ILE A 117 26.65 3.93 -4.58
C ILE A 117 27.50 4.42 -3.41
N VAL A 118 27.00 5.35 -2.60
CA VAL A 118 27.74 5.86 -1.44
C VAL A 118 28.01 4.75 -0.44
N SER A 119 27.01 3.93 -0.11
CA SER A 119 27.16 2.84 0.84
C SER A 119 28.10 1.74 0.32
N SER A 120 28.10 1.47 -0.98
CA SER A 120 29.06 0.56 -1.63
C SER A 120 30.48 1.11 -1.56
N LEU A 121 30.68 2.39 -1.80
CA LEU A 121 32.02 3.02 -1.67
C LEU A 121 32.55 2.90 -0.24
N VAL A 122 31.69 3.08 0.76
CA VAL A 122 32.07 2.90 2.17
C VAL A 122 32.51 1.45 2.44
N ILE A 123 31.77 0.46 1.92
CA ILE A 123 32.09 -0.96 2.12
C ILE A 123 33.36 -1.36 1.35
N LEU A 124 33.47 -1.00 0.07
CA LEU A 124 34.57 -1.41 -0.83
C LEU A 124 35.91 -0.78 -0.45
N LEU A 125 35.90 0.49 -0.03
CA LEU A 125 37.10 1.24 0.32
C LEU A 125 37.35 1.29 1.84
N GLU A 126 36.54 0.57 2.63
CA GLU A 126 36.61 0.57 4.09
C GLU A 126 36.63 1.99 4.71
N LEU A 127 35.81 2.90 4.17
CA LEU A 127 35.78 4.31 4.59
C LEU A 127 35.10 4.50 5.95
N ASN A 128 35.14 5.74 6.44
CA ASN A 128 34.46 6.12 7.67
C ASN A 128 32.94 5.87 7.59
N LEU A 129 32.40 5.14 8.58
CA LEU A 129 30.98 4.79 8.70
C LEU A 129 30.05 6.00 8.67
N TYR A 130 30.49 7.16 9.15
CA TYR A 130 29.67 8.38 9.14
C TYR A 130 29.35 8.87 7.71
N LEU A 131 30.10 8.46 6.68
CA LEU A 131 29.75 8.75 5.28
C LEU A 131 28.46 8.07 4.83
N LEU A 132 27.98 7.04 5.55
CA LEU A 132 26.66 6.44 5.30
C LEU A 132 25.52 7.44 5.57
N ILE A 133 25.73 8.43 6.44
CA ILE A 133 24.78 9.52 6.69
C ILE A 133 24.60 10.32 5.40
N LEU A 134 25.69 10.60 4.67
CA LEU A 134 25.65 11.31 3.41
C LEU A 134 24.80 10.57 2.38
N GLY A 135 24.98 9.24 2.24
CA GLY A 135 24.19 8.43 1.31
C GLY A 135 22.69 8.37 1.65
N ASN A 136 22.34 8.36 2.94
CA ASN A 136 20.95 8.42 3.40
C ASN A 136 20.34 9.80 3.16
N LEU A 137 21.10 10.85 3.41
CA LEU A 137 20.69 12.24 3.21
C LEU A 137 20.47 12.55 1.73
N THR A 138 21.37 12.12 0.83
CA THR A 138 21.19 12.29 -0.63
C THR A 138 19.94 11.56 -1.11
N CYS A 139 19.73 10.31 -0.67
CA CYS A 139 18.53 9.55 -0.99
C CYS A 139 17.27 10.21 -0.46
N GLY A 140 17.34 10.78 0.73
CA GLY A 140 16.26 11.55 1.35
C GLY A 140 15.87 12.74 0.48
N PHE A 141 16.81 13.60 0.09
CA PHE A 141 16.51 14.78 -0.74
C PHE A 141 16.07 14.44 -2.17
N LEU A 142 16.71 13.46 -2.80
CA LEU A 142 16.45 13.12 -4.20
C LEU A 142 15.14 12.33 -4.37
N GLY A 143 14.78 11.49 -3.41
CA GLY A 143 13.64 10.60 -3.63
C GLY A 143 12.95 10.03 -2.40
N GLY A 144 13.34 10.36 -1.17
CA GLY A 144 12.62 9.93 0.04
C GLY A 144 12.66 8.43 0.34
N GLY A 145 13.41 7.64 -0.44
CA GLY A 145 13.64 6.22 -0.21
C GLY A 145 12.59 5.29 -0.82
N LEU A 146 12.52 4.07 -0.29
CA LEU A 146 11.66 3.01 -0.86
C LEU A 146 10.16 3.27 -0.63
N LEU A 147 9.81 4.03 0.41
CA LEU A 147 8.41 4.26 0.78
C LEU A 147 7.68 5.16 -0.22
N THR A 148 8.32 6.24 -0.66
CA THR A 148 7.85 7.14 -1.73
C THR A 148 7.77 6.43 -3.07
N PHE A 149 8.73 5.55 -3.36
CA PHE A 149 8.69 4.65 -4.51
C PHE A 149 7.43 3.77 -4.49
N SER A 150 7.17 3.08 -3.36
CA SER A 150 5.94 2.32 -3.12
C SER A 150 4.65 3.16 -3.29
N GLY A 151 4.69 4.41 -2.84
CA GLY A 151 3.61 5.38 -3.04
C GLY A 151 3.33 5.67 -4.51
N GLN A 152 4.36 5.96 -5.32
CA GLN A 152 4.19 6.23 -6.75
C GLN A 152 3.69 5.01 -7.54
N ILE A 153 4.06 3.80 -7.13
CA ILE A 153 3.52 2.55 -7.73
C ILE A 153 2.02 2.44 -7.45
N SER A 154 1.59 2.78 -6.23
CA SER A 154 0.18 2.81 -5.86
C SER A 154 -0.61 3.80 -6.72
N VAL A 155 -0.01 4.97 -7.02
CA VAL A 155 -0.57 5.95 -7.96
C VAL A 155 -0.63 5.39 -9.39
N CYS A 156 0.41 4.71 -9.88
CA CYS A 156 0.40 4.07 -11.20
C CYS A 156 -0.71 3.02 -11.32
N PHE A 157 -0.95 2.20 -10.29
CA PHE A 157 -2.06 1.24 -10.29
C PHE A 157 -3.42 1.93 -10.30
N ALA A 158 -3.54 3.08 -9.64
CA ALA A 158 -4.76 3.89 -9.72
C ALA A 158 -4.98 4.40 -11.15
N ASP A 159 -3.95 4.93 -11.80
CA ASP A 159 -4.02 5.44 -13.18
C ASP A 159 -4.44 4.33 -14.19
N ILE A 160 -3.89 3.12 -14.05
CA ILE A 160 -4.23 1.96 -14.89
C ILE A 160 -5.68 1.47 -14.67
N THR A 161 -6.33 1.86 -13.57
CA THR A 161 -7.69 1.41 -13.20
C THR A 161 -8.73 2.52 -13.27
N LYS A 162 -8.50 3.59 -14.04
CA LYS A 162 -9.46 4.67 -14.28
C LYS A 162 -10.45 4.35 -15.40
N ILE A 163 -11.65 4.90 -15.30
CA ILE A 163 -12.63 4.96 -16.40
C ILE A 163 -12.26 6.18 -17.27
N PRO A 164 -12.15 6.06 -18.60
CA PRO A 164 -11.91 7.21 -19.48
C PRO A 164 -13.15 8.13 -19.51
N ASP A 165 -12.90 9.45 -19.51
CA ASP A 165 -13.93 10.49 -19.34
C ASP A 165 -15.07 10.40 -20.38
N GLU A 166 -14.81 9.92 -21.60
CA GLU A 166 -15.83 9.72 -22.64
C GLU A 166 -16.87 8.63 -22.32
N GLN A 167 -16.58 7.73 -21.38
CA GLN A 167 -17.46 6.61 -21.01
C GLN A 167 -18.35 6.91 -19.80
N GLU A 168 -18.16 8.04 -19.09
CA GLU A 168 -18.94 8.40 -17.89
C GLU A 168 -20.45 8.62 -18.15
N PRO A 169 -20.90 9.28 -19.24
CA PRO A 169 -22.33 9.56 -19.42
C PRO A 169 -23.12 8.45 -20.12
N LEU A 170 -22.47 7.47 -20.76
CA LEU A 170 -23.14 6.54 -21.69
C LEU A 170 -23.62 5.20 -21.11
N LEU A 171 -23.45 4.93 -19.81
CA LEU A 171 -23.66 3.57 -19.31
C LEU A 171 -24.47 3.47 -18.00
N ASP A 172 -25.67 2.89 -18.13
CA ASP A 172 -26.51 2.33 -17.04
C ASP A 172 -25.77 1.25 -16.20
N ASN A 173 -24.52 0.88 -16.56
CA ASN A 173 -23.65 -0.07 -15.85
C ASN A 173 -22.43 0.59 -15.13
N SER A 174 -22.37 1.92 -15.01
CA SER A 174 -21.20 2.65 -14.46
C SER A 174 -20.75 2.16 -13.07
N LYS A 175 -21.68 1.90 -12.14
CA LYS A 175 -21.37 1.42 -10.77
C LYS A 175 -20.78 0.00 -10.75
N CYS A 176 -21.26 -0.90 -11.61
CA CYS A 176 -20.73 -2.26 -11.72
C CYS A 176 -19.31 -2.23 -12.31
N GLN A 177 -19.09 -1.37 -13.30
CA GLN A 177 -17.79 -1.14 -13.89
C GLN A 177 -16.81 -0.56 -12.87
N GLN A 178 -17.22 0.44 -12.09
CA GLN A 178 -16.42 1.00 -11.00
C GLN A 178 -16.03 -0.07 -9.97
N ALA A 179 -16.96 -0.91 -9.51
CA ALA A 179 -16.67 -2.00 -8.59
C ALA A 179 -15.71 -3.05 -9.18
N SER A 180 -15.78 -3.30 -10.49
CA SER A 180 -14.84 -4.19 -11.19
C SER A 180 -13.42 -3.62 -11.24
N LEU A 181 -13.27 -2.30 -11.37
CA LEU A 181 -11.98 -1.60 -11.37
C LEU A 181 -11.38 -1.54 -9.96
N GLU A 182 -12.19 -1.27 -8.94
CA GLU A 182 -11.77 -1.34 -7.53
C GLU A 182 -11.22 -2.74 -7.17
N ARG A 183 -11.91 -3.79 -7.63
CA ARG A 183 -11.48 -5.19 -7.48
C ARG A 183 -10.14 -5.43 -8.16
N ARG A 184 -9.94 -4.87 -9.35
CA ARG A 184 -8.69 -5.01 -10.10
C ARG A 184 -7.54 -4.27 -9.42
N ARG A 185 -7.79 -3.07 -8.90
CA ARG A 185 -6.82 -2.30 -8.11
C ARG A 185 -6.40 -3.04 -6.83
N LEU A 186 -7.37 -3.62 -6.10
CA LEU A 186 -7.07 -4.48 -4.95
C LEU A 186 -6.14 -5.63 -5.36
N SER A 187 -6.46 -6.32 -6.45
CA SER A 187 -5.65 -7.43 -6.94
C SER A 187 -4.22 -6.98 -7.27
N TYR A 188 -4.04 -5.82 -7.91
CA TYR A 188 -2.71 -5.30 -8.21
C TYR A 188 -1.93 -4.91 -6.96
N MET A 189 -2.56 -4.20 -6.01
CA MET A 189 -1.91 -3.79 -4.76
C MET A 189 -1.56 -4.98 -3.86
N GLY A 190 -2.43 -5.99 -3.77
CA GLY A 190 -2.16 -7.17 -2.96
C GLY A 190 -1.10 -8.09 -3.57
N ILE A 191 -1.08 -8.25 -4.90
CA ILE A 191 0.01 -8.95 -5.61
C ILE A 191 1.33 -8.23 -5.40
N TYR A 192 1.34 -6.90 -5.58
CA TYR A 192 2.52 -6.06 -5.34
C TYR A 192 3.06 -6.23 -3.91
N ASP A 193 2.21 -6.11 -2.90
CA ASP A 193 2.60 -6.22 -1.48
C ASP A 193 3.17 -7.62 -1.18
N GLY A 194 2.50 -8.69 -1.64
CA GLY A 194 2.98 -10.06 -1.48
C GLY A 194 4.32 -10.33 -2.17
N VAL A 195 4.50 -9.84 -3.40
CA VAL A 195 5.77 -9.98 -4.16
C VAL A 195 6.90 -9.25 -3.44
N CYS A 196 6.68 -8.02 -2.98
CA CYS A 196 7.70 -7.25 -2.28
C CYS A 196 8.17 -7.94 -0.99
N VAL A 197 7.25 -8.47 -0.19
CA VAL A 197 7.60 -9.16 1.07
C VAL A 197 8.37 -10.47 0.81
N LEU A 198 7.97 -11.25 -0.21
CA LEU A 198 8.73 -12.46 -0.58
C LEU A 198 10.10 -12.13 -1.17
N ALA A 199 10.19 -11.09 -2.00
CA ALA A 199 11.44 -10.63 -2.59
C ALA A 199 12.44 -10.19 -1.50
N SER A 200 11.98 -9.47 -0.47
CA SER A 200 12.83 -9.09 0.65
C SER A 200 13.23 -10.29 1.52
N ALA A 201 12.29 -11.21 1.79
CA ALA A 201 12.59 -12.42 2.57
C ALA A 201 13.68 -13.28 1.88
N ALA A 202 13.54 -13.50 0.57
CA ALA A 202 14.49 -14.28 -0.21
C ALA A 202 15.89 -13.64 -0.21
N VAL A 203 15.98 -12.33 -0.48
CA VAL A 203 17.28 -11.66 -0.55
C VAL A 203 17.95 -11.57 0.80
N VAL A 204 17.23 -11.22 1.87
CA VAL A 204 17.84 -11.15 3.22
C VAL A 204 18.40 -12.51 3.63
N SER A 205 17.67 -13.59 3.36
CA SER A 205 18.13 -14.96 3.66
C SER A 205 19.40 -15.34 2.88
N VAL A 206 19.44 -15.04 1.57
CA VAL A 206 20.60 -15.32 0.72
C VAL A 206 21.79 -14.42 1.08
N THR A 207 21.54 -13.14 1.38
CA THR A 207 22.59 -12.17 1.72
C THR A 207 23.31 -12.56 3.00
N GLY A 208 22.61 -13.10 4.00
CA GLY A 208 23.24 -13.62 5.23
C GLY A 208 24.24 -14.75 4.94
N VAL A 209 23.83 -15.74 4.16
CA VAL A 209 24.68 -16.87 3.74
C VAL A 209 25.87 -16.39 2.90
N LEU A 210 25.66 -15.39 2.04
CA LEU A 210 26.74 -14.80 1.25
C LEU A 210 27.78 -14.07 2.10
N ILE A 211 27.37 -13.38 3.17
CA ILE A 211 28.30 -12.69 4.09
C ILE A 211 29.11 -13.69 4.94
N ASP A 212 28.54 -14.85 5.25
CA ASP A 212 29.22 -15.88 6.04
C ASP A 212 30.26 -16.64 5.21
N HIS A 213 29.86 -17.14 4.03
CA HIS A 213 30.76 -17.91 3.16
C HIS A 213 31.73 -17.04 2.34
N TYR A 214 31.33 -15.81 2.02
CA TYR A 214 32.13 -14.86 1.24
C TYR A 214 32.30 -13.55 2.00
N SER A 215 33.29 -12.74 1.64
CA SER A 215 33.48 -11.44 2.28
C SER A 215 32.37 -10.43 1.93
N PHE A 216 32.19 -9.41 2.80
CA PHE A 216 31.29 -8.27 2.58
C PHE A 216 31.42 -7.62 1.19
N ILE A 217 32.65 -7.57 0.65
CA ILE A 217 32.95 -7.02 -0.68
C ILE A 217 32.26 -7.81 -1.80
N THR A 218 32.35 -9.15 -1.79
CA THR A 218 31.73 -10.01 -2.81
C THR A 218 30.21 -9.86 -2.78
N THR A 219 29.62 -9.85 -1.60
CA THR A 219 28.18 -9.64 -1.41
C THR A 219 27.75 -8.26 -1.90
N CYS A 220 28.55 -7.22 -1.65
CA CYS A 220 28.31 -5.87 -2.15
C CYS A 220 28.26 -5.84 -3.69
N LEU A 221 29.21 -6.50 -4.38
CA LEU A 221 29.24 -6.57 -5.84
C LEU A 221 28.01 -7.30 -6.41
N ILE A 222 27.56 -8.39 -5.78
CA ILE A 222 26.33 -9.10 -6.18
C ILE A 222 25.10 -8.19 -6.06
N MET A 223 25.00 -7.42 -4.97
CA MET A 223 23.89 -6.48 -4.77
C MET A 223 23.93 -5.31 -5.77
N LEU A 224 25.13 -4.82 -6.13
CA LEU A 224 25.30 -3.84 -7.20
C LEU A 224 24.86 -4.39 -8.55
N PHE A 225 25.15 -5.66 -8.85
CA PHE A 225 24.66 -6.31 -10.06
C PHE A 225 23.12 -6.40 -10.11
N LEU A 226 22.48 -6.75 -8.99
CA LEU A 226 21.01 -6.72 -8.87
C LEU A 226 20.44 -5.31 -9.06
N CYS A 227 21.16 -4.27 -8.64
CA CYS A 227 20.80 -2.88 -8.88
C CYS A 227 20.88 -2.50 -10.37
N LEU A 228 21.85 -3.03 -11.13
CA LEU A 228 21.93 -2.80 -12.58
C LEU A 228 20.76 -3.42 -13.35
N ILE A 229 20.26 -4.57 -12.89
CA ILE A 229 19.08 -5.22 -13.49
C ILE A 229 17.84 -4.33 -13.33
N SER A 230 17.62 -3.74 -12.16
CA SER A 230 16.49 -2.83 -11.92
C SER A 230 16.62 -1.51 -12.70
N VAL A 231 17.83 -0.98 -12.91
CA VAL A 231 18.08 0.15 -13.83
C VAL A 231 17.60 -0.19 -15.25
N GLY A 232 17.98 -1.36 -15.77
CA GLY A 232 17.56 -1.80 -17.11
C GLY A 232 16.04 -1.93 -17.26
N MET A 233 15.37 -2.42 -16.21
CA MET A 233 13.91 -2.55 -16.19
C MET A 233 13.18 -1.21 -16.16
N LEU A 234 13.76 -0.18 -15.55
CA LEU A 234 13.19 1.16 -15.49
C LEU A 234 13.07 1.80 -16.89
N TRP A 235 14.02 1.51 -17.78
CA TRP A 235 13.95 1.96 -19.17
C TRP A 235 12.86 1.26 -19.96
N CYS A 236 12.46 0.05 -19.58
CA CYS A 236 11.40 -0.71 -20.22
C CYS A 236 9.97 -0.32 -19.79
N LEU A 237 9.85 0.63 -18.85
CA LEU A 237 8.58 1.05 -18.28
C LEU A 237 7.81 1.98 -19.24
N PRO A 238 6.57 1.63 -19.62
CA PRO A 238 5.72 2.51 -20.41
C PRO A 238 5.16 3.64 -19.53
N GLU A 239 4.87 4.78 -20.15
CA GLU A 239 4.23 5.90 -19.48
C GLU A 239 2.78 5.54 -19.12
N THR A 240 2.38 5.70 -17.85
CA THR A 240 1.04 5.37 -17.37
C THR A 240 0.08 6.56 -17.43
N GLN A 241 0.60 7.79 -17.54
CA GLN A 241 -0.19 9.00 -17.75
C GLN A 241 0.07 9.52 -19.16
N SER A 242 -0.95 9.58 -20.01
CA SER A 242 -0.81 10.20 -21.33
C SER A 242 -0.49 11.68 -21.16
N PHE A 243 0.59 12.14 -21.80
CA PHE A 243 0.86 13.55 -21.98
C PHE A 243 -0.31 14.14 -22.79
N ASN A 244 -1.21 14.89 -22.14
CA ASN A 244 -2.19 15.70 -22.86
C ASN A 244 -1.45 16.88 -23.48
N ILE A 245 -0.88 16.68 -24.67
CA ILE A 245 -0.70 17.76 -25.64
C ILE A 245 -2.08 17.95 -26.26
N GLN A 246 -2.94 18.74 -25.61
CA GLN A 246 -3.98 19.44 -26.35
C GLN A 246 -3.28 20.52 -27.16
N THR A 247 -2.77 20.16 -28.35
CA THR A 247 -2.71 21.13 -29.43
C THR A 247 -4.14 21.56 -29.66
N ALA A 248 -4.41 22.82 -29.35
CA ALA A 248 -5.65 23.47 -29.70
C ALA A 248 -5.77 23.46 -31.23
N ASP A 249 -6.55 22.52 -31.77
CA ASP A 249 -7.20 22.75 -33.05
C ASP A 249 -8.34 23.74 -32.77
N ILE A 250 -7.95 25.01 -32.75
CA ILE A 250 -8.84 26.14 -32.93
C ILE A 250 -9.36 26.05 -34.36
N SER A 251 -10.46 25.34 -34.56
CA SER A 251 -11.42 25.69 -35.60
C SER A 251 -12.69 24.89 -35.42
N SER A 252 -13.80 25.62 -35.35
CA SER A 252 -15.19 25.14 -35.31
C SER A 252 -15.66 24.61 -33.96
N PHE A 253 -16.22 25.49 -33.14
CA PHE A 253 -17.62 25.28 -32.80
C PHE A 253 -18.32 26.62 -32.65
N ASN A 254 -19.30 26.79 -33.55
CA ASN A 254 -20.07 27.98 -33.81
C ASN A 254 -21.03 28.20 -32.63
N ASN A 255 -21.05 29.42 -32.10
CA ASN A 255 -22.01 29.85 -31.09
C ASN A 255 -23.42 29.76 -31.68
N ASN A 256 -24.33 29.03 -31.02
CA ASN A 256 -25.75 29.38 -31.04
C ASN A 256 -26.54 28.62 -29.97
N PHE A 257 -27.48 29.36 -29.39
CA PHE A 257 -28.69 28.95 -28.67
C PHE A 257 -28.72 28.93 -27.12
N ASN A 258 -29.15 30.09 -26.61
CA ASN A 258 -30.37 30.32 -25.82
C ASN A 258 -30.66 29.53 -24.54
N SER A 259 -30.68 30.35 -23.50
CA SER A 259 -31.40 30.32 -22.23
C SER A 259 -32.71 29.53 -22.13
N ASN A 260 -32.80 28.84 -20.98
CA ASN A 260 -33.94 28.61 -20.09
C ASN A 260 -34.28 27.13 -19.91
N VAL A 261 -34.00 26.59 -18.73
CA VAL A 261 -34.93 25.86 -17.85
C VAL A 261 -34.20 25.52 -16.54
N SER A 262 -34.80 25.95 -15.44
CA SER A 262 -34.36 25.81 -14.06
C SER A 262 -34.65 24.42 -13.48
N VAL A 263 -33.64 23.76 -12.92
CA VAL A 263 -33.81 22.74 -11.87
C VAL A 263 -32.65 22.87 -10.89
N CYS A 264 -32.97 23.06 -9.61
CA CYS A 264 -32.01 23.23 -8.51
C CYS A 264 -31.08 22.02 -8.37
N ASN A 265 -29.84 22.16 -8.81
CA ASN A 265 -28.72 21.33 -8.37
C ASN A 265 -27.73 22.21 -7.61
N THR A 266 -27.18 21.66 -6.53
CA THR A 266 -26.19 22.30 -5.67
C THR A 266 -24.90 22.52 -6.47
N GLU A 267 -24.84 23.64 -7.18
CA GLU A 267 -23.67 24.11 -7.91
C GLU A 267 -22.62 24.60 -6.92
N PHE A 268 -21.50 23.88 -6.88
CA PHE A 268 -20.22 24.42 -6.42
C PHE A 268 -19.87 25.58 -7.37
N TYR A 269 -20.02 26.82 -6.91
CA TYR A 269 -19.55 28.00 -7.62
C TYR A 269 -18.03 27.89 -7.82
N SER A 270 -17.60 27.40 -8.97
CA SER A 270 -16.30 27.74 -9.54
C SER A 270 -16.47 29.07 -10.25
N SER A 271 -16.07 30.16 -9.61
CA SER A 271 -15.95 31.45 -10.25
C SER A 271 -15.02 31.34 -11.46
N ASN A 272 -15.54 31.75 -12.61
CA ASN A 272 -14.83 31.97 -13.86
C ASN A 272 -13.53 32.74 -13.64
N GLN A 273 -12.39 32.08 -13.92
CA GLN A 273 -11.21 32.78 -14.39
C GLN A 273 -10.41 31.83 -15.28
N SER A 274 -10.60 32.01 -16.58
CA SER A 274 -9.66 31.65 -17.62
C SER A 274 -8.37 32.47 -17.41
N GLU A 275 -7.46 31.95 -16.60
CA GLU A 275 -6.08 32.47 -16.55
C GLU A 275 -5.08 31.35 -16.80
N SER A 276 -4.15 31.68 -17.70
CA SER A 276 -3.01 30.90 -18.13
C SER A 276 -2.32 30.17 -16.98
N TYR A 277 -2.29 28.83 -17.06
CA TYR A 277 -1.71 27.92 -16.08
C TYR A 277 -0.22 28.23 -15.81
N LYS A 278 0.06 29.12 -14.84
CA LYS A 278 1.37 29.18 -14.19
C LYS A 278 1.53 27.93 -13.32
N LYS A 279 2.20 26.93 -13.89
CA LYS A 279 2.61 25.65 -13.26
C LYS A 279 3.52 25.90 -12.06
N ASN A 280 2.93 26.18 -10.90
CA ASN A 280 3.65 26.23 -9.64
C ASN A 280 3.52 24.90 -8.92
N TRP A 281 4.66 24.33 -8.52
CA TRP A 281 4.76 23.11 -7.72
C TRP A 281 3.84 23.12 -6.47
N PHE A 282 3.65 24.29 -5.85
CA PHE A 282 2.76 24.47 -4.70
C PHE A 282 1.29 24.11 -4.95
N LEU A 283 0.83 24.12 -6.21
CA LEU A 283 -0.57 23.86 -6.55
C LEU A 283 -1.02 22.44 -6.14
N LYS A 284 -0.14 21.44 -6.27
CA LYS A 284 -0.50 20.07 -5.89
C LYS A 284 -0.58 19.90 -4.37
N SER A 285 0.32 20.54 -3.63
CA SER A 285 0.23 20.58 -2.17
C SER A 285 -1.10 21.22 -1.75
N THR A 286 -1.55 22.28 -2.44
CA THR A 286 -2.85 22.89 -2.15
C THR A 286 -4.02 21.96 -2.48
N GLU A 287 -3.94 21.16 -3.56
CA GLU A 287 -4.97 20.17 -3.90
C GLU A 287 -5.07 19.06 -2.84
N MET A 288 -3.93 18.54 -2.37
CA MET A 288 -3.88 17.54 -1.29
C MET A 288 -4.44 18.10 0.02
N ILE A 289 -4.05 19.31 0.40
CA ILE A 289 -4.56 19.99 1.60
C ILE A 289 -6.07 20.21 1.48
N ASN A 290 -6.56 20.65 0.31
CA ASN A 290 -7.98 20.87 0.08
C ASN A 290 -8.77 19.55 0.10
N LEU A 291 -8.20 18.47 -0.43
CA LEU A 291 -8.80 17.13 -0.38
C LEU A 291 -8.95 16.65 1.07
N VAL A 292 -7.92 16.82 1.89
CA VAL A 292 -7.96 16.47 3.32
C VAL A 292 -8.93 17.38 4.09
N ARG A 293 -8.97 18.68 3.78
CA ARG A 293 -9.86 19.64 4.45
C ARG A 293 -11.34 19.39 4.14
N ASN A 294 -11.65 19.03 2.91
CA ASN A 294 -13.02 18.79 2.46
C ASN A 294 -13.38 17.28 2.50
N ALA A 295 -12.55 16.48 3.15
CA ALA A 295 -12.71 15.04 3.25
C ALA A 295 -13.97 14.69 4.06
N ASN A 296 -14.77 13.75 3.55
CA ASN A 296 -15.90 13.19 4.30
C ASN A 296 -15.39 12.51 5.58
N ILE A 297 -16.19 12.52 6.65
CA ILE A 297 -15.78 11.93 7.94
C ILE A 297 -15.30 10.47 7.83
N ILE A 298 -15.91 9.67 6.95
CA ILE A 298 -15.50 8.28 6.70
C ILE A 298 -14.08 8.22 6.15
N THR A 299 -13.74 9.12 5.22
CA THR A 299 -12.43 9.14 4.57
C THR A 299 -11.33 9.51 5.57
N VAL A 300 -11.60 10.49 6.44
CA VAL A 300 -10.71 10.84 7.56
C VAL A 300 -10.54 9.65 8.51
N LEU A 301 -11.63 8.98 8.88
CA LEU A 301 -11.55 7.80 9.76
C LEU A 301 -10.72 6.66 9.15
N VAL A 302 -10.90 6.37 7.85
CA VAL A 302 -10.12 5.32 7.16
C VAL A 302 -8.65 5.72 7.03
N LEU A 303 -8.35 6.98 6.73
CA LEU A 303 -6.96 7.48 6.70
C LEU A 303 -6.31 7.38 8.08
N THR A 304 -7.03 7.68 9.16
CA THR A 304 -6.56 7.47 10.53
C THR A 304 -6.31 5.99 10.85
N VAL A 305 -7.20 5.09 10.41
CA VAL A 305 -6.98 3.64 10.55
C VAL A 305 -5.75 3.18 9.78
N LEU A 306 -5.56 3.65 8.55
CA LEU A 306 -4.35 3.39 7.74
C LEU A 306 -3.08 3.89 8.43
N PHE A 307 -3.11 5.13 8.95
CA PHE A 307 -2.00 5.72 9.70
C PHE A 307 -1.63 4.90 10.94
N LEU A 308 -2.61 4.55 11.78
CA LEU A 308 -2.37 3.75 13.00
C LEU A 308 -1.90 2.33 12.67
N THR A 309 -2.43 1.73 11.60
CA THR A 309 -2.01 0.39 11.16
C THR A 309 -0.57 0.41 10.68
N THR A 310 -0.19 1.38 9.86
CA THR A 310 1.19 1.50 9.36
C THR A 310 2.17 1.87 10.47
N LEU A 311 1.79 2.77 11.39
CA LEU A 311 2.56 3.14 12.58
C LEU A 311 2.94 1.92 13.44
N THR A 312 2.00 0.99 13.63
CA THR A 312 2.21 -0.19 14.48
C THR A 312 2.90 -1.37 13.78
N THR A 313 2.77 -1.46 12.45
CA THR A 313 3.23 -2.64 11.69
C THR A 313 4.57 -2.43 10.99
N TYR A 314 4.83 -1.26 10.40
CA TYR A 314 6.08 -1.03 9.65
C TYR A 314 7.30 -0.89 10.57
N ASN A 315 7.08 -0.46 11.81
CA ASN A 315 8.13 -0.23 12.81
C ASN A 315 8.48 -1.47 13.64
N GLU A 316 7.73 -2.57 13.50
CA GLU A 316 7.81 -3.76 14.35
C GLU A 316 9.23 -4.35 14.43
N GLY A 317 9.94 -4.39 13.30
CA GLY A 317 11.28 -4.99 13.23
C GLY A 317 12.30 -4.32 14.16
N GLN A 318 12.21 -3.00 14.35
CA GLN A 318 13.24 -2.21 15.05
C GLN A 318 13.34 -2.56 16.54
N TYR A 319 12.20 -2.76 17.22
CA TYR A 319 12.18 -3.05 18.66
C TYR A 319 11.93 -4.53 18.98
N THR A 320 11.35 -5.30 18.06
CA THR A 320 11.17 -6.75 18.25
C THR A 320 12.51 -7.49 18.33
N PHE A 321 13.51 -7.02 17.58
CA PHE A 321 14.88 -7.49 17.70
C PHE A 321 15.43 -7.34 19.12
N LEU A 322 15.37 -6.13 19.68
CA LEU A 322 15.86 -5.86 21.03
C LEU A 322 15.08 -6.66 22.09
N TYR A 323 13.76 -6.79 21.92
CA TYR A 323 12.92 -7.54 22.83
C TYR A 323 13.31 -9.02 22.94
N LEU A 324 13.55 -9.68 21.80
CA LEU A 324 13.85 -11.11 21.76
C LEU A 324 15.29 -11.42 22.17
N MET A 325 16.21 -10.48 22.01
CA MET A 325 17.57 -10.62 22.54
C MET A 325 17.65 -10.37 24.05
N GLY A 326 16.72 -9.59 24.60
CA GLY A 326 16.65 -9.33 26.04
C GLY A 326 16.16 -10.54 26.84
N PRO A 327 16.39 -10.54 28.17
CA PRO A 327 15.78 -11.50 29.07
C PRO A 327 14.24 -11.32 29.07
N PRO A 328 13.46 -12.41 29.20
CA PRO A 328 13.86 -13.79 29.50
C PRO A 328 14.19 -14.66 28.27
N PHE A 329 14.12 -14.12 27.05
CA PHE A 329 14.25 -14.91 25.82
C PHE A 329 15.70 -15.25 25.48
N ASN A 330 16.60 -14.25 25.60
CA ASN A 330 18.03 -14.38 25.32
C ASN A 330 18.32 -15.04 23.95
N TRP A 331 17.57 -14.67 22.91
CA TRP A 331 17.78 -15.24 21.58
C TRP A 331 19.10 -14.76 20.98
N SER A 332 19.79 -15.66 20.27
CA SER A 332 20.96 -15.27 19.47
C SER A 332 20.55 -14.50 18.21
N VAL A 333 21.50 -13.79 17.61
CA VAL A 333 21.33 -13.07 16.33
C VAL A 333 20.75 -13.99 15.25
N ASP A 334 21.25 -15.22 15.18
CA ASP A 334 20.83 -16.22 14.19
C ASP A 334 19.39 -16.66 14.41
N GLN A 335 19.00 -16.91 15.67
CA GLN A 335 17.63 -17.29 16.03
C GLN A 335 16.62 -16.20 15.63
N TYR A 336 16.95 -14.93 15.86
CA TYR A 336 16.12 -13.82 15.40
C TYR A 336 16.08 -13.74 13.87
N GLY A 337 17.21 -13.95 13.20
CA GLY A 337 17.29 -13.97 11.74
C GLY A 337 16.35 -15.00 11.12
N TYR A 338 16.38 -16.25 11.61
CA TYR A 338 15.45 -17.30 11.19
C TYR A 338 13.99 -16.96 11.49
N PHE A 339 13.70 -16.42 12.68
CA PHE A 339 12.36 -15.97 13.05
C PHE A 339 11.83 -14.90 12.10
N SER A 340 12.64 -13.88 11.81
CA SER A 340 12.27 -12.76 10.93
C SER A 340 12.05 -13.23 9.49
N GLY A 341 12.97 -14.06 8.96
CA GLY A 341 12.84 -14.65 7.62
C GLY A 341 11.59 -15.54 7.48
N LEU A 342 11.31 -16.38 8.49
CA LEU A 342 10.11 -17.21 8.53
C LEU A 342 8.83 -16.34 8.56
N ASN A 343 8.81 -15.30 9.39
CA ASN A 343 7.68 -14.38 9.50
C ASN A 343 7.40 -13.68 8.15
N SER A 344 8.42 -13.10 7.50
CA SER A 344 8.26 -12.46 6.20
C SER A 344 7.81 -13.44 5.12
N THR A 345 8.36 -14.65 5.10
CA THR A 345 7.98 -15.68 4.11
C THR A 345 6.51 -16.08 4.27
N LEU A 346 6.06 -16.34 5.50
CA LEU A 346 4.68 -16.68 5.80
C LEU A 346 3.72 -15.54 5.47
N LEU A 347 4.07 -14.30 5.83
CA LEU A 347 3.26 -13.12 5.53
C LEU A 347 3.11 -12.91 4.02
N GLY A 348 4.20 -13.09 3.25
CA GLY A 348 4.21 -12.98 1.79
C GLY A 348 3.35 -14.06 1.12
N LEU A 349 3.50 -15.33 1.51
CA LEU A 349 2.68 -16.44 0.97
C LEU A 349 1.19 -16.26 1.27
N LEU A 350 0.84 -15.92 2.51
CA LEU A 350 -0.56 -15.72 2.88
C LEU A 350 -1.16 -14.47 2.23
N SER A 351 -0.35 -13.47 1.87
CA SER A 351 -0.80 -12.27 1.14
C SER A 351 -1.46 -12.63 -0.18
N PHE A 352 -0.88 -13.56 -0.95
CA PHE A 352 -1.48 -14.01 -2.21
C PHE A 352 -2.81 -14.72 -1.99
N GLY A 353 -2.87 -15.64 -1.02
CA GLY A 353 -4.08 -16.39 -0.71
C GLY A 353 -5.23 -15.50 -0.25
N LEU A 354 -4.96 -14.58 0.69
CA LEU A 354 -5.98 -13.67 1.21
C LEU A 354 -6.35 -12.57 0.22
N THR A 355 -5.42 -12.07 -0.60
CA THR A 355 -5.73 -11.17 -1.71
C THR A 355 -6.64 -11.85 -2.73
N TRP A 356 -6.38 -13.11 -3.05
CA TRP A 356 -7.24 -13.89 -3.94
C TRP A 356 -8.65 -14.06 -3.36
N ILE A 357 -8.76 -14.44 -2.09
CA ILE A 357 -10.04 -14.61 -1.38
C ILE A 357 -10.83 -13.29 -1.34
N THR A 358 -10.19 -12.19 -0.93
CA THR A 358 -10.83 -10.87 -0.84
C THR A 358 -11.25 -10.35 -2.22
N THR A 359 -10.42 -10.57 -3.24
CA THR A 359 -10.76 -10.27 -4.64
C THR A 359 -11.95 -11.11 -5.10
N HIS A 360 -12.04 -12.38 -4.74
CA HIS A 360 -13.18 -13.23 -5.07
C HIS A 360 -14.46 -12.76 -4.36
N TRP A 361 -14.36 -12.40 -3.09
CA TRP A 361 -15.47 -11.80 -2.32
C TRP A 361 -15.91 -10.45 -2.85
N MET A 362 -15.11 -9.76 -3.66
CA MET A 362 -15.50 -8.51 -4.29
C MET A 362 -16.23 -8.70 -5.64
N LYS A 363 -16.33 -9.93 -6.15
CA LYS A 363 -17.00 -10.19 -7.43
C LYS A 363 -18.50 -9.86 -7.33
N VAL A 364 -18.93 -8.85 -8.08
CA VAL A 364 -20.34 -8.53 -8.31
C VAL A 364 -20.78 -9.29 -9.55
N VAL A 365 -21.77 -10.19 -9.43
CA VAL A 365 -22.30 -10.96 -10.55
C VAL A 365 -23.59 -10.29 -11.02
N LYS A 366 -23.64 -9.89 -12.30
CA LYS A 366 -24.88 -9.44 -12.93
C LYS A 366 -25.78 -10.66 -13.11
N ARG A 367 -26.80 -10.80 -12.26
CA ARG A 367 -27.80 -11.86 -12.39
C ARG A 367 -28.69 -11.51 -13.60
N HIS A 368 -28.39 -12.03 -14.78
CA HIS A 368 -29.39 -12.06 -15.85
C HIS A 368 -30.50 -12.98 -15.37
N ARG A 369 -31.72 -12.45 -15.18
CA ARG A 369 -32.90 -13.31 -15.14
C ARG A 369 -33.03 -13.89 -16.55
N ILE A 370 -32.78 -15.18 -16.69
CA ILE A 370 -33.27 -15.95 -17.83
C ILE A 370 -34.79 -15.94 -17.68
N SER A 371 -35.45 -15.05 -18.40
CA SER A 371 -36.89 -15.10 -18.60
C SER A 371 -37.12 -15.70 -19.97
N GLU A 372 -36.78 -16.97 -20.13
CA GLU A 372 -37.30 -17.82 -21.19
C GLU A 372 -38.09 -18.94 -20.51
N ALA A 373 -39.34 -18.61 -20.21
CA ALA A 373 -40.40 -19.57 -19.97
C ALA A 373 -41.58 -19.16 -20.86
N SER A 374 -41.58 -19.64 -22.10
CA SER A 374 -42.78 -19.91 -22.91
C SER A 374 -42.39 -20.75 -24.12
N GLU A 375 -42.68 -22.05 -24.01
CA GLU A 375 -43.17 -23.03 -24.99
C GLU A 375 -42.82 -22.99 -26.51
N PRO A 376 -42.79 -24.18 -27.16
CA PRO A 376 -42.30 -24.35 -28.52
C PRO A 376 -43.38 -24.01 -29.55
N LEU A 377 -43.03 -23.23 -30.57
CA LEU A 377 -43.82 -23.11 -31.79
C LEU A 377 -42.94 -23.36 -33.00
N LEU A 378 -43.24 -24.46 -33.68
CA LEU A 378 -42.91 -24.67 -35.10
C LEU A 378 -43.22 -23.38 -35.87
N THR A 379 -42.31 -22.94 -36.73
CA THR A 379 -42.58 -22.84 -38.17
C THR A 379 -41.33 -22.40 -38.91
N ASN A 380 -40.98 -23.19 -39.92
CA ASN A 380 -40.09 -22.82 -41.00
C ASN A 380 -40.63 -21.59 -41.71
N GLN A 381 -39.79 -20.58 -41.96
CA GLN A 381 -39.67 -19.99 -43.31
C GLN A 381 -38.52 -18.99 -43.40
N SER A 382 -37.74 -19.19 -44.46
CA SER A 382 -36.78 -18.31 -45.08
C SER A 382 -37.43 -17.06 -45.68
N VAL A 383 -36.70 -15.93 -45.71
CA VAL A 383 -36.31 -15.16 -46.92
C VAL A 383 -35.90 -13.72 -46.53
N SER A 384 -34.89 -13.25 -47.27
CA SER A 384 -34.20 -11.96 -47.29
C SER A 384 -35.06 -10.70 -47.42
N GLY A 385 -34.48 -9.54 -47.06
CA GLY A 385 -34.88 -8.25 -47.65
C GLY A 385 -34.26 -7.02 -46.97
N TYR A 386 -33.69 -6.14 -47.78
CA TYR A 386 -32.97 -4.90 -47.44
C TYR A 386 -33.84 -3.78 -46.82
N ASN A 387 -33.18 -2.96 -45.98
CA ASN A 387 -33.36 -1.53 -45.63
C ASN A 387 -34.64 -0.79 -46.05
N SER A 388 -35.31 -0.12 -45.08
CA SER A 388 -35.54 1.34 -45.13
C SER A 388 -36.11 1.88 -43.81
N ILE A 389 -35.59 3.05 -43.46
CA ILE A 389 -35.98 3.99 -42.40
C ILE A 389 -37.49 4.27 -42.40
N HIS A 390 -38.12 4.16 -41.24
CA HIS A 390 -39.23 5.02 -40.83
C HIS A 390 -39.27 5.09 -39.30
N GLU A 391 -39.10 6.30 -38.76
CA GLU A 391 -39.50 6.68 -37.41
C GLU A 391 -40.98 6.32 -37.21
N VAL A 392 -41.26 5.58 -36.14
CA VAL A 392 -42.52 5.65 -35.43
C VAL A 392 -42.17 5.83 -33.96
N ASP A 393 -42.35 7.05 -33.49
CA ASP A 393 -42.50 7.38 -32.08
C ASP A 393 -43.61 6.50 -31.48
N SER A 394 -43.21 5.55 -30.65
CA SER A 394 -44.06 5.05 -29.57
C SER A 394 -43.27 5.17 -28.29
N ILE A 395 -43.70 6.14 -27.48
CA ILE A 395 -43.24 6.41 -26.12
C ILE A 395 -43.36 5.13 -25.28
N ASP A 396 -42.27 4.39 -25.13
CA ASP A 396 -42.13 3.35 -24.12
C ASP A 396 -41.89 4.02 -22.76
N HIS A 397 -42.98 4.40 -22.10
CA HIS A 397 -42.95 4.94 -20.74
C HIS A 397 -42.60 3.90 -19.65
N ASN A 398 -42.25 2.66 -20.02
CA ASN A 398 -41.96 1.57 -19.08
C ASN A 398 -40.47 1.19 -18.92
N ASN A 399 -39.54 1.82 -19.66
CA ASN A 399 -38.11 1.51 -19.51
C ASN A 399 -37.43 2.20 -18.32
N ASN A 400 -38.04 3.25 -17.74
CA ASN A 400 -37.46 3.99 -16.61
C ASN A 400 -37.66 3.31 -15.24
N SER A 401 -38.71 2.49 -15.07
CA SER A 401 -38.94 1.73 -13.82
C SER A 401 -38.05 0.48 -13.73
N ILE A 402 -37.74 -0.14 -14.87
CA ILE A 402 -36.84 -1.31 -14.95
C ILE A 402 -35.37 -0.89 -14.82
N SER A 403 -34.97 0.25 -15.40
CA SER A 403 -33.60 0.79 -15.24
C SER A 403 -33.33 1.23 -13.80
N SER A 404 -34.27 1.91 -13.14
CA SER A 404 -34.13 2.33 -11.73
C SER A 404 -34.05 1.14 -10.75
N SER A 405 -34.89 0.12 -10.90
CA SER A 405 -34.84 -1.08 -10.05
C SER A 405 -33.55 -1.90 -10.24
N SER A 406 -33.06 -2.04 -11.47
CA SER A 406 -31.80 -2.74 -11.76
C SER A 406 -30.57 -2.01 -11.18
N ASN A 407 -30.56 -0.68 -11.22
CA ASN A 407 -29.52 0.17 -10.64
C ASN A 407 -29.43 0.05 -9.12
N ILE A 408 -30.57 -0.07 -8.43
CA ILE A 408 -30.62 -0.27 -6.96
C ILE A 408 -30.08 -1.65 -6.58
N ILE A 409 -30.41 -2.70 -7.33
CA ILE A 409 -29.90 -4.07 -7.10
C ILE A 409 -28.38 -4.11 -7.24
N ILE A 410 -27.83 -3.50 -8.29
CA ILE A 410 -26.38 -3.41 -8.52
C ILE A 410 -25.70 -2.65 -7.37
N GLN A 411 -26.28 -1.52 -6.93
CA GLN A 411 -25.77 -0.75 -5.81
C GLN A 411 -25.71 -1.56 -4.51
N ASN A 412 -26.75 -2.34 -4.22
CA ASN A 412 -26.80 -3.19 -3.03
C ASN A 412 -25.76 -4.33 -3.08
N GLU A 413 -25.49 -4.92 -4.24
CA GLU A 413 -24.41 -5.91 -4.41
C GLU A 413 -23.02 -5.28 -4.18
N VAL A 414 -22.77 -4.08 -4.71
CA VAL A 414 -21.51 -3.35 -4.50
C VAL A 414 -21.30 -3.02 -3.02
N LEU A 415 -22.33 -2.53 -2.34
CA LEU A 415 -22.27 -2.24 -0.91
C LEU A 415 -22.04 -3.52 -0.07
N ARG A 416 -22.65 -4.64 -0.45
CA ARG A 416 -22.40 -5.95 0.18
C ARG A 416 -20.96 -6.42 -0.02
N ALA A 417 -20.40 -6.25 -1.22
CA ALA A 417 -18.99 -6.54 -1.49
C ALA A 417 -18.04 -5.69 -0.63
N ARG A 418 -18.29 -4.37 -0.55
CA ARG A 418 -17.52 -3.45 0.33
C ARG A 418 -17.63 -3.82 1.81
N ARG A 419 -18.81 -4.28 2.27
CA ARG A 419 -18.96 -4.76 3.66
C ARG A 419 -18.13 -6.02 3.93
N ARG A 420 -18.03 -6.95 2.98
CA ARG A 420 -17.16 -8.15 3.11
C ARG A 420 -15.69 -7.74 3.26
N MET A 421 -15.27 -6.72 2.50
CA MET A 421 -13.93 -6.12 2.60
C MET A 421 -13.65 -5.54 3.99
N ILE A 422 -14.58 -4.73 4.54
CA ILE A 422 -14.43 -4.19 5.90
C ILE A 422 -14.37 -5.31 6.95
N LYS A 423 -15.18 -6.36 6.83
CA LYS A 423 -15.12 -7.53 7.75
C LYS A 423 -13.76 -8.21 7.73
N TYR A 424 -13.15 -8.35 6.56
CA TYR A 424 -11.80 -8.88 6.43
C TYR A 424 -10.79 -8.00 7.17
N VAL A 425 -10.84 -6.68 6.96
CA VAL A 425 -9.95 -5.74 7.66
C VAL A 425 -10.17 -5.82 9.18
N ILE A 426 -11.41 -5.93 9.66
CA ILE A 426 -11.71 -6.12 11.09
C ILE A 426 -11.04 -7.39 11.63
N CYS A 427 -11.09 -8.50 10.88
CA CYS A 427 -10.42 -9.75 11.23
C CYS A 427 -8.88 -9.59 11.26
N GLY A 428 -8.30 -8.88 10.29
CA GLY A 428 -6.87 -8.57 10.30
C GLY A 428 -6.45 -7.64 11.45
N MET A 429 -7.28 -6.66 11.79
CA MET A 429 -7.02 -5.71 12.89
C MET A 429 -7.13 -6.38 14.26
N ILE A 430 -8.11 -7.26 14.49
CA ILE A 430 -8.16 -8.03 15.74
C ILE A 430 -6.97 -8.99 15.84
N ALA A 431 -6.52 -9.57 14.73
CA ALA A 431 -5.31 -10.38 14.69
C ALA A 431 -4.05 -9.57 15.05
N ILE A 432 -3.92 -8.31 14.58
CA ILE A 432 -2.86 -7.39 15.04
C ILE A 432 -2.90 -7.25 16.56
N VAL A 433 -4.05 -6.88 17.11
CA VAL A 433 -4.21 -6.61 18.55
C VAL A 433 -3.85 -7.84 19.36
N ILE A 434 -4.39 -9.02 19.01
CA ILE A 434 -4.10 -10.27 19.71
C ILE A 434 -2.62 -10.64 19.58
N SER A 435 -2.04 -10.55 18.38
CA SER A 435 -0.62 -10.86 18.15
C SER A 435 0.29 -9.97 19.00
N LYS A 436 0.04 -8.65 19.02
CA LYS A 436 0.83 -7.70 19.84
C LYS A 436 0.63 -7.93 21.33
N LEU A 437 -0.60 -8.19 21.79
CA LEU A 437 -0.83 -8.55 23.20
C LEU A 437 -0.07 -9.81 23.59
N LEU A 438 -0.10 -10.84 22.73
CA LEU A 438 0.56 -12.10 23.00
C LEU A 438 2.09 -11.95 23.01
N MET A 439 2.64 -11.15 22.09
CA MET A 439 4.06 -10.79 22.11
C MET A 439 4.42 -10.02 23.37
N GLY A 440 3.59 -9.06 23.81
CA GLY A 440 3.82 -8.31 25.05
C GLY A 440 3.69 -9.16 26.32
N LEU A 441 2.83 -10.18 26.32
CA LEU A 441 2.67 -11.11 27.44
C LEU A 441 3.74 -12.21 27.45
N ALA A 442 4.49 -12.39 26.37
CA ALA A 442 5.40 -13.51 26.21
C ALA A 442 6.44 -13.57 27.35
N PHE A 443 6.93 -12.42 27.86
CA PHE A 443 7.92 -12.40 28.93
C PHE A 443 7.41 -12.91 30.30
N LEU A 444 6.09 -12.99 30.52
CA LEU A 444 5.52 -13.45 31.79
C LEU A 444 5.53 -14.98 31.93
N PHE A 445 5.58 -15.71 30.81
CA PHE A 445 5.58 -17.18 30.86
C PHE A 445 6.96 -17.69 31.30
N PRO A 446 7.06 -18.86 31.95
CA PRO A 446 8.34 -19.52 32.22
C PRO A 446 8.86 -20.30 30.99
N SER A 447 10.12 -20.72 31.03
CA SER A 447 10.73 -21.54 29.96
C SER A 447 10.15 -22.95 29.93
N PRO A 448 9.76 -23.50 28.76
CA PRO A 448 9.90 -23.00 27.37
C PRO A 448 8.71 -22.18 26.83
N GLY A 449 7.69 -21.91 27.65
CA GLY A 449 6.42 -21.28 27.27
C GLY A 449 6.56 -19.88 26.65
N HIS A 450 7.53 -19.08 27.09
CA HIS A 450 7.77 -17.75 26.51
C HIS A 450 8.12 -17.79 25.00
N ASN A 451 8.90 -18.78 24.54
CA ASN A 451 9.22 -18.92 23.11
C ASN A 451 8.01 -19.39 22.31
N ILE A 452 7.19 -20.28 22.90
CA ILE A 452 5.96 -20.75 22.27
C ILE A 452 4.99 -19.58 22.07
N ALA A 453 4.84 -18.70 23.06
CA ALA A 453 4.00 -17.51 22.95
C ALA A 453 4.43 -16.58 21.79
N VAL A 454 5.74 -16.41 21.59
CA VAL A 454 6.30 -15.66 20.45
C VAL A 454 5.90 -16.29 19.11
N PHE A 455 6.03 -17.61 18.95
CA PHE A 455 5.63 -18.28 17.69
C PHE A 455 4.11 -18.29 17.47
N VAL A 456 3.30 -18.44 18.52
CA VAL A 456 1.85 -18.32 18.41
C VAL A 456 1.47 -16.89 17.99
N SER A 457 2.16 -15.87 18.52
CA SER A 457 1.93 -14.48 18.13
C SER A 457 2.24 -14.23 16.65
N LEU A 458 3.28 -14.89 16.12
CA LEU A 458 3.62 -14.87 14.70
C LEU A 458 2.48 -15.48 13.88
N PHE A 459 2.02 -16.68 14.23
CA PHE A 459 0.95 -17.36 13.49
C PHE A 459 -0.34 -16.53 13.42
N VAL A 460 -0.70 -15.88 14.53
CA VAL A 460 -1.84 -14.95 14.57
C VAL A 460 -1.57 -13.72 13.69
N SER A 461 -0.34 -13.19 13.69
CA SER A 461 0.04 -12.02 12.89
C SER A 461 -0.13 -12.23 11.40
N ILE A 462 -0.03 -13.47 10.88
CA ILE A 462 -0.12 -13.73 9.45
C ILE A 462 -1.49 -13.31 8.88
N PHE A 463 -2.58 -13.41 9.66
CA PHE A 463 -3.93 -12.97 9.25
C PHE A 463 -4.05 -11.47 8.96
N ARG A 464 -3.07 -10.67 9.38
CA ARG A 464 -2.92 -9.25 9.02
C ARG A 464 -2.50 -9.02 7.58
N SER A 465 -2.07 -10.06 6.86
CA SER A 465 -1.60 -9.92 5.49
C SER A 465 -2.66 -9.23 4.61
N ALA A 466 -2.27 -8.50 3.58
CA ALA A 466 -3.17 -7.73 2.71
C ALA A 466 -4.11 -6.68 3.38
N VAL A 467 -4.00 -6.38 4.68
CA VAL A 467 -4.82 -5.35 5.35
C VAL A 467 -4.63 -3.96 4.71
N VAL A 468 -3.38 -3.56 4.45
CA VAL A 468 -3.05 -2.25 3.85
C VAL A 468 -3.55 -2.14 2.40
N PRO A 469 -3.28 -3.11 1.49
CA PRO A 469 -3.89 -3.13 0.16
C PRO A 469 -5.41 -3.04 0.14
N VAL A 470 -6.07 -3.72 1.09
CA VAL A 470 -7.52 -3.71 1.22
C VAL A 470 -8.02 -2.33 1.64
N LEU A 471 -7.41 -1.72 2.66
CA LEU A 471 -7.74 -0.36 3.09
C LEU A 471 -7.50 0.66 1.96
N LYS A 472 -6.37 0.57 1.26
CA LYS A 472 -6.05 1.41 0.08
C LYS A 472 -7.13 1.30 -1.00
N SER A 473 -7.56 0.09 -1.32
CA SER A 473 -8.64 -0.12 -2.29
C SER A 473 -9.98 0.40 -1.77
N PHE A 474 -10.28 0.23 -0.49
CA PHE A 474 -11.50 0.77 0.12
C PHE A 474 -11.52 2.31 0.07
N THR A 475 -10.48 3.00 0.55
CA THR A 475 -10.41 4.46 0.55
C THR A 475 -10.61 5.02 -0.85
N SER A 476 -10.00 4.38 -1.83
CA SER A 476 -10.06 4.82 -3.20
C SER A 476 -11.40 4.51 -3.90
N SER A 477 -12.26 3.68 -3.31
CA SER A 477 -13.66 3.50 -3.75
C SER A 477 -14.57 4.67 -3.38
N LEU A 478 -14.12 5.52 -2.44
CA LEU A 478 -14.90 6.66 -1.91
C LEU A 478 -14.75 7.92 -2.78
N TYR A 479 -13.85 7.91 -3.77
CA TYR A 479 -13.53 9.08 -4.59
C TYR A 479 -13.59 8.75 -6.08
N THR A 480 -14.01 9.73 -6.86
CA THR A 480 -14.03 9.71 -8.33
C THR A 480 -12.61 9.54 -8.89
N SER A 481 -12.51 8.90 -10.07
CA SER A 481 -11.29 8.65 -10.85
C SER A 481 -10.33 9.85 -10.91
N LYS A 482 -10.87 11.07 -11.07
CA LYS A 482 -10.11 12.33 -11.15
C LYS A 482 -9.27 12.63 -9.91
N LEU A 483 -9.78 12.35 -8.70
CA LEU A 483 -9.12 12.67 -7.43
C LEU A 483 -8.27 11.51 -6.87
N GLN A 484 -8.29 10.33 -7.52
CA GLN A 484 -7.63 9.14 -6.99
C GLN A 484 -6.11 9.27 -6.90
N SER A 485 -5.45 9.94 -7.85
CA SER A 485 -3.98 10.13 -7.81
C SER A 485 -3.55 11.01 -6.63
N SER A 486 -4.29 12.09 -6.38
CA SER A 486 -4.12 12.98 -5.21
C SER A 486 -4.33 12.22 -3.91
N LEU A 487 -5.36 11.38 -3.85
CA LEU A 487 -5.67 10.54 -2.69
C LEU A 487 -4.56 9.53 -2.38
N PHE A 488 -4.04 8.83 -3.38
CA PHE A 488 -2.92 7.89 -3.15
C PHE A 488 -1.64 8.58 -2.73
N SER A 489 -1.43 9.83 -3.16
CA SER A 489 -0.31 10.64 -2.69
C SER A 489 -0.47 11.03 -1.21
N VAL A 490 -1.69 11.37 -0.78
CA VAL A 490 -2.01 11.62 0.65
C VAL A 490 -1.83 10.35 1.49
N ILE A 491 -2.25 9.20 0.99
CA ILE A 491 -2.02 7.91 1.67
C ILE A 491 -0.52 7.65 1.82
N ALA A 492 0.27 7.82 0.76
CA ALA A 492 1.72 7.62 0.80
C ALA A 492 2.41 8.56 1.81
N LEU A 493 2.00 9.83 1.84
CA LEU A 493 2.50 10.80 2.83
C LEU A 493 2.12 10.41 4.27
N SER A 494 0.90 9.89 4.47
CA SER A 494 0.43 9.40 5.77
C SER A 494 1.25 8.19 6.24
N GLU A 495 1.54 7.24 5.35
CA GLU A 495 2.43 6.10 5.62
C GLU A 495 3.86 6.56 5.93
N TYR A 496 4.31 7.64 5.28
CA TYR A 496 5.62 8.23 5.54
C TYR A 496 5.72 8.83 6.93
N LEU A 497 4.71 9.61 7.32
CA LEU A 497 4.66 10.23 8.62
C LEU A 497 4.53 9.19 9.75
N SER A 498 3.79 8.10 9.51
CA SER A 498 3.66 7.01 10.48
C SER A 498 4.98 6.28 10.70
N LEU A 499 5.77 6.06 9.65
CA LEU A 499 7.11 5.48 9.77
C LEU A 499 8.06 6.41 10.54
N LEU A 500 8.09 7.71 10.20
CA LEU A 500 8.93 8.70 10.87
C LEU A 500 8.65 8.79 12.37
N ILE A 501 7.36 8.89 12.75
CA ILE A 501 6.95 8.94 14.16
C ILE A 501 7.28 7.62 14.87
N GLY A 502 7.06 6.47 14.22
CA GLY A 502 7.24 5.18 14.87
C GLY A 502 8.70 4.78 15.10
N ILE A 503 9.62 5.12 14.19
CA ILE A 503 11.07 4.88 14.38
C ILE A 503 11.61 5.67 15.56
N GLY A 504 11.13 6.90 15.79
CA GLY A 504 11.55 7.70 16.94
C GLY A 504 10.88 7.26 18.25
N SER A 505 9.57 7.03 18.23
CA SER A 505 8.79 6.84 19.47
C SER A 505 8.83 5.42 20.03
N LEU A 506 8.62 4.37 19.22
CA LEU A 506 8.44 3.00 19.74
C LEU A 506 9.73 2.42 20.37
N PRO A 507 10.91 2.53 19.73
CA PRO A 507 12.17 2.08 20.36
C PRO A 507 12.50 2.88 21.63
N TYR A 508 12.19 4.17 21.67
CA TYR A 508 12.39 5.00 22.86
C TYR A 508 11.51 4.53 24.04
N ILE A 509 10.23 4.24 23.78
CA ILE A 509 9.34 3.66 24.79
C ILE A 509 9.90 2.32 25.28
N TYR A 510 10.48 1.49 24.40
CA TYR A 510 11.09 0.22 24.81
C TYR A 510 12.24 0.45 25.79
N ALA A 511 13.19 1.30 25.40
CA ALA A 511 14.35 1.63 26.24
C ALA A 511 13.94 2.17 27.62
N ALA A 512 12.89 3.00 27.67
CA ALA A 512 12.39 3.57 28.93
C ALA A 512 11.66 2.55 29.84
N THR A 513 11.16 1.44 29.28
CA THR A 513 10.28 0.50 29.99
C THR A 513 10.88 -0.87 30.25
N VAL A 514 12.00 -1.21 29.60
CA VAL A 514 12.61 -2.53 29.64
C VAL A 514 12.94 -3.04 31.05
N THR A 515 13.27 -2.15 31.99
CA THR A 515 13.69 -2.50 33.36
C THR A 515 12.55 -3.01 34.24
N PHE A 516 11.30 -2.59 33.99
CA PHE A 516 10.14 -3.00 34.79
C PHE A 516 9.10 -3.80 33.99
N CYS A 517 8.98 -3.56 32.68
CA CYS A 517 8.08 -4.28 31.79
C CYS A 517 8.64 -4.33 30.36
N SER A 518 9.39 -5.39 30.06
CA SER A 518 10.00 -5.57 28.74
C SER A 518 8.98 -5.64 27.59
N GLY A 519 7.75 -6.12 27.87
CA GLY A 519 6.65 -6.18 26.91
C GLY A 519 5.87 -4.88 26.67
N ALA A 520 6.19 -3.77 27.36
CA ALA A 520 5.36 -2.57 27.38
C ALA A 520 5.11 -1.94 26.01
N VAL A 521 6.10 -1.93 25.10
CA VAL A 521 5.93 -1.39 23.74
C VAL A 521 4.91 -2.15 22.93
N PHE A 522 4.80 -3.46 23.13
CA PHE A 522 3.79 -4.26 22.47
C PHE A 522 2.39 -3.96 23.03
N PHE A 523 2.27 -3.64 24.32
CA PHE A 523 1.00 -3.15 24.88
C PHE A 523 0.61 -1.79 24.32
N VAL A 524 1.56 -0.85 24.19
CA VAL A 524 1.31 0.45 23.55
C VAL A 524 0.91 0.27 22.08
N SER A 525 1.65 -0.55 21.34
CA SER A 525 1.33 -0.87 19.94
C SER A 525 -0.03 -1.56 19.81
N SER A 526 -0.38 -2.44 20.75
CA SER A 526 -1.69 -3.08 20.80
C SER A 526 -2.80 -2.07 21.09
N GLY A 527 -2.59 -1.14 22.02
CA GLY A 527 -3.53 -0.06 22.32
C GLY A 527 -3.80 0.83 21.09
N LEU A 528 -2.75 1.20 20.36
CA LEU A 528 -2.89 1.95 19.10
C LEU A 528 -3.66 1.16 18.03
N ALA A 529 -3.37 -0.14 17.89
CA ALA A 529 -4.11 -1.01 16.98
C ALA A 529 -5.57 -1.24 17.42
N LEU A 530 -5.84 -1.25 18.73
CA LEU A 530 -7.18 -1.38 19.30
C LEU A 530 -8.00 -0.13 19.01
N ILE A 531 -7.41 1.06 19.11
CA ILE A 531 -8.06 2.31 18.68
C ILE A 531 -8.45 2.20 17.20
N ALA A 532 -7.54 1.78 16.33
CA ALA A 532 -7.83 1.58 14.92
C ALA A 532 -8.95 0.53 14.68
N PHE A 533 -8.97 -0.55 15.45
CA PHE A 533 -10.04 -1.55 15.43
C PHE A 533 -11.40 -0.96 15.83
N ILE A 534 -11.47 -0.15 16.89
CA ILE A 534 -12.72 0.51 17.32
C ILE A 534 -13.23 1.46 16.23
N LEU A 535 -12.35 2.27 15.64
CA LEU A 535 -12.70 3.17 14.54
C LEU A 535 -13.25 2.38 13.34
N LEU A 536 -12.66 1.24 13.03
CA LEU A 536 -13.12 0.37 11.95
C LEU A 536 -14.48 -0.29 12.25
N LEU A 537 -14.76 -0.65 13.51
CA LEU A 537 -16.10 -1.09 13.93
C LEU A 537 -17.14 0.01 13.75
N TYR A 538 -16.78 1.27 14.03
CA TYR A 538 -17.65 2.41 13.79
C TYR A 538 -17.95 2.57 12.30
N ILE A 539 -16.92 2.53 11.42
CA ILE A 539 -17.09 2.57 9.96
C ILE A 539 -18.01 1.41 9.50
N SER A 540 -17.79 0.20 10.00
CA SER A 540 -18.61 -0.97 9.66
C SER A 540 -20.08 -0.81 10.05
N ARG A 541 -20.35 -0.24 11.23
CA ARG A 541 -21.73 0.08 11.67
C ARG A 541 -22.36 1.14 10.78
N TYR A 542 -21.61 2.16 10.39
CA TYR A 542 -22.08 3.21 9.49
C TYR A 542 -22.49 2.62 8.12
N THR A 543 -21.60 1.87 7.47
CA THR A 543 -21.90 1.19 6.19
C THR A 543 -23.05 0.19 6.33
N LYS A 544 -23.22 -0.42 7.52
CA LYS A 544 -24.38 -1.30 7.78
C LYS A 544 -25.71 -0.53 7.77
N LYS A 545 -25.75 0.64 8.40
CA LYS A 545 -26.95 1.49 8.44
C LYS A 545 -27.31 2.00 7.05
N GLU A 546 -26.32 2.42 6.27
CA GLU A 546 -26.51 2.91 4.90
C GLU A 546 -27.22 1.86 4.02
N ILE A 547 -26.78 0.61 4.08
CA ILE A 547 -27.42 -0.51 3.34
C ILE A 547 -28.85 -0.79 3.84
N LYS A 548 -29.09 -0.74 5.16
CA LYS A 548 -30.44 -0.97 5.69
C LYS A 548 -31.42 0.10 5.18
N ASN A 549 -30.95 1.34 5.06
CA ASN A 549 -31.75 2.43 4.53
C ASN A 549 -32.02 2.27 3.03
N THR A 550 -31.05 1.78 2.24
CA THR A 550 -31.29 1.48 0.81
C THR A 550 -32.25 0.31 0.61
N ASP A 551 -32.13 -0.76 1.41
CA ASP A 551 -33.03 -1.92 1.37
C ASP A 551 -34.48 -1.52 1.75
N PHE A 552 -34.67 -0.67 2.76
CA PHE A 552 -35.98 -0.16 3.18
C PHE A 552 -36.63 0.75 2.14
N ASN A 553 -35.85 1.62 1.49
CA ASN A 553 -36.36 2.44 0.39
C ASN A 553 -36.78 1.56 -0.80
N GLN A 554 -36.09 0.44 -1.03
CA GLN A 554 -36.43 -0.50 -2.09
C GLN A 554 -37.76 -1.23 -1.83
N SER A 555 -38.03 -1.67 -0.60
CA SER A 555 -39.31 -2.31 -0.26
C SER A 555 -40.49 -1.35 -0.47
N ASN A 556 -40.34 -0.08 -0.06
CA ASN A 556 -41.40 0.91 -0.23
C ASN A 556 -41.67 1.20 -1.72
N ILE A 557 -40.63 1.24 -2.57
CA ILE A 557 -40.82 1.43 -4.02
C ILE A 557 -41.56 0.24 -4.64
N ILE A 558 -41.21 -1.00 -4.26
CA ILE A 558 -41.89 -2.20 -4.79
C ILE A 558 -43.37 -2.20 -4.38
N GLU A 559 -43.67 -1.86 -3.13
CA GLU A 559 -45.04 -1.80 -2.61
C GLU A 559 -45.87 -0.70 -3.29
N ILE A 560 -45.26 0.45 -3.65
CA ILE A 560 -45.90 1.52 -4.42
C ILE A 560 -46.16 1.10 -5.88
N VAL A 561 -45.23 0.38 -6.51
CA VAL A 561 -45.42 -0.10 -7.89
C VAL A 561 -46.49 -1.19 -7.98
N ASP A 562 -46.53 -2.10 -7.01
CA ASP A 562 -47.53 -3.17 -6.97
C ASP A 562 -48.94 -2.63 -6.71
N THR A 563 -49.07 -1.53 -5.94
CA THR A 563 -50.36 -0.86 -5.69
C THR A 563 -50.84 0.03 -6.84
N ILE A 564 -49.95 0.50 -7.72
CA ILE A 564 -50.32 1.24 -8.94
C ILE A 564 -50.75 0.29 -10.07
N ASN A 565 -50.24 -0.94 -10.07
CA ASN A 565 -50.53 -1.94 -11.10
C ASN A 565 -51.72 -2.87 -10.76
N SER A 566 -52.28 -2.76 -9.55
CA SER A 566 -53.52 -3.43 -9.10
C SER A 566 -54.71 -2.48 -9.21
#